data_AF-A0A930AJL9-F1
#
_entry.id   AF-A0A930AJL9-F1
#
_cell.length_a   1.000
_cell.length_b   1.000
_cell.length_c   1.000
_cell.angle_alpha   90.00
_cell.angle_beta   90.00
_cell.angle_gamma   90.00
#
_symmetry.space_group_name_H-M   'P 1'
#
loop_
_entity.id
_entity.type
_entity.pdbx_description
1 polymer ?
#
loop_
_entity_poly.entity_id
_entity_poly.type
_entity_poly.pdbx_seq_one_letter_code
_entity_poly.pdbx_strand_id
1 'polypeptide(L)'
;MRKLRINHHMTQKQMADILNVSAQSISAYENGVIRPDIEIIMKYAEYFKVDMDYLTGVNLYGPIKDVFPTQTEAQMFMAYRRRPAWMRKVIRELCFNGTKYRTQDEEAEYTTLLSDHEGEYQ
;
A
#
# COMPACT_ATOMS: atom_id res chain seq x y z
N MET A 1 -10.14 -8.39 8.71
CA MET A 1 -10.17 -9.80 8.24
C MET A 1 -11.39 -10.14 7.38
N ARG A 2 -12.62 -10.14 7.90
CA ARG A 2 -13.85 -10.49 7.14
C ARG A 2 -13.98 -9.80 5.77
N LYS A 3 -13.71 -8.49 5.71
CA LYS A 3 -13.75 -7.70 4.47
C LYS A 3 -12.83 -8.26 3.39
N LEU A 4 -11.58 -8.61 3.75
CA LEU A 4 -10.61 -9.21 2.82
C LEU A 4 -11.13 -10.53 2.26
N ARG A 5 -11.59 -11.43 3.13
CA ARG A 5 -12.15 -12.72 2.69
C ARG A 5 -13.33 -12.56 1.72
N ILE A 6 -14.26 -11.65 2.03
CA ILE A 6 -15.44 -11.41 1.18
C ILE A 6 -15.03 -10.79 -0.16
N ASN A 7 -14.10 -9.82 -0.16
CA ASN A 7 -13.63 -9.18 -1.38
C ASN A 7 -12.89 -10.15 -2.31
N HIS A 8 -12.31 -11.22 -1.76
CA HIS A 8 -11.71 -12.31 -2.53
C HIS A 8 -12.68 -13.46 -2.83
N HIS A 9 -13.99 -13.27 -2.59
CA HIS A 9 -15.04 -14.27 -2.84
C HIS A 9 -14.82 -15.63 -2.15
N MET A 10 -14.17 -15.62 -0.99
CA MET A 10 -13.84 -16.83 -0.25
C MET A 10 -14.87 -17.15 0.83
N THR A 11 -15.13 -18.43 1.06
CA THR A 11 -15.91 -18.92 2.20
C THR A 11 -15.05 -19.00 3.47
N GLN A 12 -15.68 -19.03 4.65
CA GLN A 12 -14.95 -19.22 5.92
C GLN A 12 -14.22 -20.56 5.96
N LYS A 13 -14.77 -21.61 5.32
CA LYS A 13 -14.12 -22.93 5.22
C LYS A 13 -12.84 -22.85 4.39
N GLN A 14 -12.87 -22.25 3.20
CA GLN A 14 -11.67 -22.07 2.38
C GLN A 14 -10.58 -21.28 3.12
N MET A 15 -10.95 -20.22 3.85
CA MET A 15 -9.99 -19.47 4.65
C MET A 15 -9.42 -20.29 5.80
N ALA A 16 -10.25 -21.13 6.42
CA ALA A 16 -9.83 -22.03 7.50
C ALA A 16 -8.82 -23.07 7.00
N ASP A 17 -9.07 -23.65 5.82
CA ASP A 17 -8.17 -24.62 5.18
C ASP A 17 -6.80 -23.99 4.88
N ILE A 18 -6.77 -22.75 4.38
CA ILE A 18 -5.52 -22.01 4.11
C ILE A 18 -4.72 -21.72 5.38
N LEU A 19 -5.41 -21.35 6.46
CA LEU A 19 -4.77 -20.98 7.73
C LEU A 19 -4.51 -22.18 8.64
N ASN A 20 -4.94 -23.37 8.23
CA ASN A 20 -4.92 -24.60 9.00
C ASN A 20 -5.60 -24.45 10.38
N VAL A 21 -6.80 -23.89 10.38
CA VAL A 21 -7.65 -23.72 11.57
C VAL A 21 -9.06 -24.22 11.30
N SER A 22 -9.94 -24.23 12.31
CA SER A 22 -11.35 -24.55 12.10
C SER A 22 -12.12 -23.38 11.47
N ALA A 23 -13.17 -23.68 10.69
CA ALA A 23 -14.08 -22.64 10.19
C ALA A 23 -14.78 -21.86 11.32
N GLN A 24 -14.97 -22.50 12.48
CA GLN A 24 -15.49 -21.87 13.69
C GLN A 24 -14.50 -20.82 14.23
N SER A 25 -13.19 -21.11 14.21
CA SER A 25 -12.13 -20.15 14.56
C SER A 25 -12.18 -18.93 13.66
N ILE A 26 -12.28 -19.12 12.33
CA ILE A 26 -12.42 -18.00 11.38
C ILE A 26 -13.65 -17.16 11.71
N SER A 27 -14.81 -17.79 11.94
CA SER A 27 -16.02 -17.06 12.32
C SER A 27 -15.86 -16.29 13.62
N ALA A 28 -15.21 -16.88 14.63
CA ALA A 28 -14.94 -16.23 15.91
C ALA A 28 -14.00 -15.03 15.76
N TYR A 29 -12.95 -15.13 14.92
CA TYR A 29 -12.04 -14.02 14.62
C TYR A 29 -12.76 -12.89 13.89
N GLU A 30 -13.55 -13.23 12.86
CA GLU A 30 -14.24 -12.25 12.02
C GLU A 30 -15.34 -11.48 12.74
N ASN A 31 -15.97 -12.11 13.73
CA ASN A 31 -17.00 -11.49 14.56
C ASN A 31 -16.43 -10.88 15.86
N GLY A 32 -15.11 -10.97 16.08
CA GLY A 32 -14.45 -10.41 17.25
C GLY A 32 -14.71 -11.13 18.57
N VAL A 33 -15.25 -12.35 18.53
CA VAL A 33 -15.49 -13.20 19.70
C VAL A 33 -14.17 -13.67 20.31
N ILE A 34 -13.21 -14.02 19.44
CA ILE A 34 -11.86 -14.44 19.83
C ILE A 34 -10.86 -13.55 19.11
N ARG A 35 -9.80 -13.12 19.81
CA ARG A 35 -8.65 -12.46 19.19
C ARG A 35 -7.76 -13.51 18.54
N PRO A 36 -7.45 -13.40 17.23
CA PRO A 36 -6.46 -14.26 16.60
C PRO A 36 -5.07 -14.00 17.21
N ASP A 37 -4.25 -15.04 17.30
CA ASP A 37 -2.86 -14.90 17.70
C ASP A 37 -2.01 -14.21 16.60
N ILE A 38 -0.77 -13.89 16.94
CA ILE A 38 0.17 -13.25 16.02
C ILE A 38 0.42 -14.11 14.78
N GLU A 39 0.44 -15.44 14.91
CA GLU A 39 0.73 -16.35 13.80
C GLU A 39 -0.40 -16.34 12.76
N ILE A 40 -1.65 -16.35 13.22
CA ILE A 40 -2.83 -16.21 12.36
C ILE A 40 -2.86 -14.84 11.69
N ILE A 41 -2.51 -13.77 12.41
CA ILE A 41 -2.42 -12.42 11.84
C ILE A 41 -1.35 -12.38 10.74
N MET A 42 -0.17 -12.95 10.98
CA MET A 42 0.91 -13.03 10.00
C MET A 42 0.49 -13.82 8.75
N LYS A 43 -0.14 -14.98 8.91
CA LYS A 43 -0.64 -15.77 7.78
C LYS A 43 -1.71 -15.03 6.98
N TYR A 44 -2.61 -14.31 7.66
CA TYR A 44 -3.57 -13.42 6.98
C TYR A 44 -2.85 -12.34 6.17
N ALA A 45 -1.88 -11.66 6.78
CA ALA A 45 -1.12 -10.58 6.15
C ALA A 45 -0.37 -11.08 4.92
N GLU A 46 0.29 -12.23 5.04
CA GLU A 46 1.05 -12.87 3.97
C GLU A 46 0.15 -13.32 2.82
N TYR A 47 -1.01 -13.91 3.13
CA TYR A 47 -1.94 -14.41 2.12
C TYR A 47 -2.59 -13.26 1.32
N PHE A 48 -3.05 -12.21 2.01
CA PHE A 48 -3.71 -11.07 1.37
C PHE A 48 -2.73 -9.96 0.91
N LYS A 49 -1.43 -10.11 1.19
CA LYS A 49 -0.39 -9.09 0.90
C LYS A 49 -0.76 -7.71 1.47
N VAL A 50 -1.18 -7.69 2.74
CA VAL A 50 -1.53 -6.47 3.49
C VAL A 50 -0.68 -6.35 4.74
N ASP A 51 -0.54 -5.13 5.24
CA ASP A 51 0.16 -4.89 6.51
C ASP A 51 -0.63 -5.45 7.71
N MET A 52 0.07 -5.87 8.76
CA MET A 52 -0.56 -6.38 9.99
C MET A 52 -1.44 -5.32 10.67
N ASP A 53 -1.07 -4.04 10.58
CA ASP A 53 -1.82 -2.90 11.10
C ASP A 53 -3.21 -2.78 10.45
N TYR A 54 -3.31 -3.13 9.16
CA TYR A 54 -4.59 -3.17 8.44
C TYR A 54 -5.53 -4.26 8.99
N LEU A 55 -4.97 -5.37 9.48
CA LEU A 55 -5.75 -6.48 10.03
C LEU A 55 -6.20 -6.24 11.47
N THR A 56 -5.32 -5.67 12.28
CA THR A 56 -5.57 -5.41 13.70
C THR A 56 -6.39 -4.14 13.92
N GLY A 57 -6.43 -3.24 12.93
CA GLY A 57 -7.03 -1.91 13.07
C GLY A 57 -6.23 -0.99 13.98
N VAL A 58 -5.02 -1.40 14.35
CA VAL A 58 -4.08 -0.57 15.11
C VAL A 58 -3.40 0.35 14.14
N ASN A 59 -3.92 1.57 14.01
CA ASN A 59 -3.18 2.64 13.37
C ASN A 59 -2.46 3.44 14.46
N LEU A 60 -1.17 3.10 14.68
CA LEU A 60 -0.32 3.78 15.66
C LEU A 60 -0.11 5.28 15.34
N TYR A 61 -0.36 5.68 14.10
CA TYR A 61 -0.18 7.05 13.61
C TYR A 61 -1.48 7.86 13.56
N GLY A 62 -2.58 7.32 14.10
CA GLY A 62 -3.92 7.91 14.01
C GLY A 62 -4.47 7.85 12.58
N PRO A 63 -5.78 8.12 12.36
CA PRO A 63 -6.26 8.31 10.99
C PRO A 63 -5.37 9.37 10.35
N ILE A 64 -4.77 9.06 9.18
CA ILE A 64 -4.12 10.07 8.36
C ILE A 64 -5.18 11.14 8.17
N LYS A 65 -5.06 12.27 8.87
CA LYS A 65 -6.13 13.28 8.92
C LYS A 65 -6.37 13.89 7.54
N ASP A 66 -5.40 13.71 6.64
CA ASP A 66 -5.37 14.29 5.31
C ASP A 66 -5.09 13.18 4.27
N VAL A 67 -6.08 12.30 4.05
CA VAL A 67 -6.06 11.34 2.92
C VAL A 67 -6.06 12.07 1.57
N PHE A 68 -6.51 13.33 1.57
CA PHE A 68 -6.43 14.24 0.44
C PHE A 68 -5.43 15.35 0.75
N PRO A 69 -4.55 15.69 -0.21
CA PRO A 69 -3.68 16.84 -0.05
C PRO A 69 -4.53 18.10 0.14
N THR A 70 -4.10 18.94 1.07
CA THR A 70 -4.63 20.30 1.19
C THR A 70 -4.50 21.04 -0.15
N GLN A 71 -5.25 22.12 -0.34
CA GLN A 71 -5.17 22.92 -1.56
C GLN A 71 -3.72 23.37 -1.84
N THR A 72 -2.97 23.72 -0.79
CA THR A 72 -1.56 24.10 -0.88
C THR A 72 -0.67 22.94 -1.32
N GLU A 73 -0.85 21.75 -0.74
CA GLU A 73 -0.09 20.56 -1.13
C GLU A 73 -0.40 20.14 -2.57
N ALA A 74 -1.67 20.17 -2.96
CA ALA A 74 -2.10 19.90 -4.34
C ALA A 74 -1.47 20.89 -5.33
N GLN A 75 -1.45 22.19 -4.99
CA GLN A 75 -0.77 23.22 -5.79
C GLN A 75 0.73 22.95 -5.89
N MET A 76 1.37 22.52 -4.80
CA MET A 76 2.79 22.17 -4.78
C MET A 76 3.10 20.97 -5.68
N PHE A 77 2.26 19.92 -5.65
CA PHE A 77 2.37 18.78 -6.56
C PHE A 77 2.21 19.19 -8.03
N MET A 78 1.20 20.02 -8.34
CA MET A 78 0.98 20.52 -9.70
C MET A 78 2.14 21.40 -10.17
N ALA A 79 2.68 22.25 -9.31
CA ALA A 79 3.84 23.06 -9.60
C ALA A 79 5.07 22.20 -9.89
N TYR A 80 5.31 21.15 -9.10
CA TYR A 80 6.39 20.19 -9.31
C TYR A 80 6.27 19.45 -10.66
N ARG A 81 5.08 18.94 -11.00
CA ARG A 81 4.85 18.23 -12.28
C ARG A 81 5.11 19.08 -13.52
N ARG A 82 4.91 20.39 -13.43
CA ARG A 82 5.13 21.35 -14.53
C ARG A 82 6.60 21.77 -14.67
N ARG A 83 7.51 21.26 -13.83
CA ARG A 83 8.94 21.60 -13.91
C ARG A 83 9.72 20.65 -14.84
N PRO A 84 10.76 21.17 -15.51
CA PRO A 84 11.65 20.35 -16.32
C PRO A 84 12.35 19.27 -15.46
N ALA A 85 12.74 18.17 -16.10
CA ALA A 85 13.26 16.98 -15.41
C ALA A 85 14.45 17.27 -14.47
N TRP A 86 15.35 18.15 -14.88
CA TRP A 86 16.51 18.54 -14.07
C TRP A 86 16.10 19.26 -12.77
N MET A 87 15.06 20.10 -12.82
CA MET A 87 14.57 20.83 -11.65
C MET A 87 13.81 19.91 -10.71
N ARG A 88 13.03 18.96 -11.26
CA ARG A 88 12.41 17.89 -10.46
C ARG A 88 13.44 17.03 -9.73
N LYS A 89 14.56 16.70 -10.39
CA LYS A 89 15.69 16.00 -9.79
C LYS A 89 16.27 16.77 -8.61
N VAL A 90 16.55 18.07 -8.77
CA VAL A 90 17.08 18.92 -7.68
C VAL A 90 16.09 18.99 -6.51
N ILE A 91 14.79 19.20 -6.77
CA ILE A 91 13.75 19.22 -5.73
C ILE A 91 13.74 17.88 -4.98
N ARG A 92 13.84 16.75 -5.70
CA ARG A 92 13.89 15.42 -5.09
C ARG A 92 15.12 15.24 -4.20
N GLU A 93 16.30 15.61 -4.66
CA GLU A 93 17.52 15.54 -3.85
C GLU A 93 17.40 16.38 -2.57
N LEU A 94 16.88 17.62 -2.69
CA LEU A 94 16.67 18.51 -1.55
C LEU A 94 15.66 17.95 -0.55
N CYS A 95 14.55 17.39 -1.02
CA CYS A 95 13.49 16.85 -0.17
C CYS A 95 13.85 15.52 0.50
N PHE A 96 14.71 14.70 -0.11
CA PHE A 96 14.95 13.31 0.30
C PHE A 96 16.42 13.01 0.66
N ASN A 97 17.24 14.02 0.97
CA ASN A 97 18.65 13.94 1.37
C ASN A 97 18.96 12.80 2.37
N GLY A 98 19.27 11.60 1.87
CA GLY A 98 19.65 10.42 2.65
C GLY A 98 18.51 9.51 3.14
N THR A 99 17.24 9.82 2.84
CA THR A 99 16.12 8.93 3.17
C THR A 99 15.72 8.12 1.92
N LYS A 100 15.73 6.79 2.04
CA LYS A 100 15.39 5.89 0.92
C LYS A 100 13.93 6.11 0.52
N TYR A 101 13.70 6.78 -0.61
CA TYR A 101 12.41 6.72 -1.32
C TYR A 101 12.26 5.34 -1.96
N ARG A 102 11.07 4.74 -1.90
CA ARG A 102 10.78 3.38 -2.38
C ARG A 102 10.87 3.36 -3.91
N THR A 103 12.02 2.93 -4.44
CA THR A 103 12.36 2.96 -5.87
C THR A 103 11.69 1.88 -6.72
N GLN A 104 10.97 0.92 -6.13
CA GLN A 104 10.49 -0.25 -6.87
C GLN A 104 9.32 0.00 -7.81
N ASP A 105 8.56 1.09 -7.63
CA ASP A 105 7.40 1.39 -8.49
C ASP A 105 7.72 2.39 -9.64
N GLU A 106 8.82 3.16 -9.55
CA GLU A 106 9.12 4.21 -10.55
C GLU A 106 10.07 3.76 -11.69
N GLU A 107 10.88 2.71 -11.53
CA GLU A 107 11.81 2.25 -12.59
C GLU A 107 11.07 1.78 -13.86
N ALA A 108 9.86 1.22 -13.69
CA ALA A 108 9.00 0.82 -14.80
C ALA A 108 8.39 2.03 -15.53
N GLU A 109 8.01 3.08 -14.81
CA GLU A 109 7.48 4.33 -15.40
C GLU A 109 8.57 5.13 -16.12
N TYR A 110 9.78 5.17 -15.56
CA TYR A 110 10.92 5.92 -16.13
C TYR A 110 11.41 5.31 -17.45
N THR A 111 11.42 3.97 -17.54
CA THR A 111 11.80 3.24 -18.76
C THR A 111 10.79 3.46 -19.88
N THR A 112 9.50 3.52 -19.54
CA THR A 112 8.41 3.76 -20.51
C THR A 112 8.40 5.21 -21.01
N LEU A 113 8.72 6.19 -20.15
CA LEU A 113 8.81 7.61 -20.53
C LEU A 113 10.02 7.95 -21.40
N LEU A 114 11.11 7.18 -21.32
CA LEU A 114 12.30 7.39 -22.13
C LEU A 114 12.22 6.71 -23.51
N SER A 115 11.45 5.62 -23.65
CA SER A 115 11.21 5.00 -24.96
C SER A 115 10.36 5.85 -25.90
N ASP A 116 9.53 6.75 -25.36
CA ASP A 116 8.65 7.62 -26.15
C ASP A 116 9.38 8.84 -26.76
N HIS A 117 10.63 9.10 -26.37
CA HIS A 117 11.39 10.29 -26.78
C HIS A 117 12.59 10.02 -27.71
N GLU A 118 12.87 8.77 -28.10
CA GLU A 118 13.96 8.48 -29.06
C GLU A 118 13.62 8.76 -30.54
N GLY A 119 12.41 9.22 -30.85
CA GLY A 119 11.95 9.47 -32.23
C GLY A 119 12.08 10.92 -32.76
N GLU A 120 12.48 11.90 -31.96
CA GLU A 120 12.36 13.33 -32.33
C GLU A 120 13.68 14.05 -32.67
N TYR A 121 14.77 13.31 -32.89
CA TYR A 121 16.01 13.90 -33.43
C TYR A 121 16.54 13.08 -34.61
N GLN A 122 15.90 13.25 -35.77
CA GLN A 122 16.53 13.10 -37.09
C GLN A 122 16.23 14.34 -37.94
#